data_AF-A0A662N0L7-F1
#
_entry.id   AF-A0A662N0L7-F1
#
_cell.length_a   1.000
_cell.length_b   1.000
_cell.length_c   1.000
_cell.angle_alpha   90.00
_cell.angle_beta   90.00
_cell.angle_gamma   90.00
#
_symmetry.space_group_name_H-M   'P 1'
#
loop_
_entity.id
_entity.type
_entity.pdbx_description
1 polymer ?
#
loop_
_entity_poly.entity_id
_entity_poly.type
_entity_poly.pdbx_seq_one_letter_code
_entity_poly.pdbx_strand_id
1 'polypeptide(L)'
;MFLYEKNFDLQKKKALESLNEALEKGLVDSDIISLLNKINSLENYFTTSSCSGRISVMQLPDFGDKLNAIWLGKWHSEVKIEEVLDAINKHDEGMLWFMLNSPILHIAARTLEDAVELLNLA
;
A
#
# COMPACT_ATOMS: atom_id res chain seq x y z
N MET A 1 -1.42 -8.70 29.86
CA MET A 1 -1.88 -7.64 28.94
C MET A 1 -0.68 -6.82 28.52
N PHE A 2 -0.30 -6.93 27.24
CA PHE A 2 0.88 -6.28 26.67
C PHE A 2 0.65 -4.77 26.51
N LEU A 3 1.73 -3.98 26.42
CA LEU A 3 1.65 -2.53 26.23
C LEU A 3 0.89 -2.14 24.95
N TYR A 4 1.04 -2.96 23.91
CA TYR A 4 0.33 -2.79 22.64
C TYR A 4 -1.19 -2.86 22.82
N GLU A 5 -1.70 -3.92 23.46
CA GLU A 5 -3.14 -4.12 23.72
C GLU A 5 -3.75 -2.96 24.50
N LYS A 6 -3.04 -2.42 25.50
CA LYS A 6 -3.51 -1.28 26.31
C LYS A 6 -3.68 0.00 25.50
N ASN A 7 -2.88 0.17 24.46
CA ASN A 7 -2.87 1.36 23.62
C ASN A 7 -3.64 1.17 22.31
N PHE A 8 -4.28 0.02 22.10
CA PHE A 8 -4.87 -0.34 20.82
C PHE A 8 -5.94 0.67 20.39
N ASP A 9 -6.88 1.02 21.26
CA ASP A 9 -7.98 1.92 20.91
C ASP A 9 -7.48 3.34 20.56
N LEU A 10 -6.43 3.82 21.24
CA LEU A 10 -5.79 5.09 20.92
C LEU A 10 -5.08 5.04 19.56
N GLN A 11 -4.37 3.94 19.26
CA GLN A 11 -3.72 3.76 17.96
C GLN A 11 -4.74 3.64 16.83
N LYS A 12 -5.81 2.87 17.04
CA LYS A 12 -6.92 2.75 16.11
C LYS A 12 -7.54 4.11 15.80
N LYS A 13 -7.83 4.91 16.83
CA LYS A 13 -8.36 6.26 16.65
C LYS A 13 -7.45 7.12 15.74
N LYS A 14 -6.15 7.14 16.02
CA LYS A 14 -5.18 7.91 15.20
C LYS A 14 -5.09 7.40 13.77
N ALA A 15 -5.10 6.08 13.56
CA ALA A 15 -5.07 5.49 12.23
C ALA A 15 -6.31 5.86 11.41
N LEU A 16 -7.49 5.89 12.04
CA LEU A 16 -8.74 6.33 11.39
C LEU A 16 -8.71 7.82 11.04
N GLU A 17 -8.16 8.67 11.91
CA GLU A 17 -7.96 10.09 11.62
C GLU A 17 -7.05 10.27 10.38
N SER A 18 -5.93 9.54 10.31
CA SER A 18 -5.04 9.56 9.15
C SER A 18 -5.69 8.99 7.87
N LEU A 19 -6.50 7.94 7.98
CA LEU A 19 -7.24 7.38 6.85
C LEU A 19 -8.25 8.39 6.30
N ASN A 20 -9.00 9.06 7.17
CA ASN A 20 -9.97 10.08 6.76
C ASN A 20 -9.28 11.25 6.04
N GLU A 21 -8.15 11.74 6.56
CA GLU A 21 -7.36 12.78 5.90
C GLU A 21 -6.84 12.32 4.52
N ALA A 22 -6.41 11.07 4.39
CA ALA A 22 -5.98 10.51 3.11
C ALA A 22 -7.13 10.37 2.11
N LEU A 23 -8.32 9.99 2.57
CA LEU A 23 -9.54 9.92 1.75
C LEU A 23 -9.96 11.30 1.25
N GLU A 24 -9.97 12.31 2.13
CA GLU A 24 -10.29 13.70 1.77
C GLU A 24 -9.32 14.27 0.73
N LYS A 25 -8.04 13.87 0.79
CA LYS A 25 -7.01 14.28 -0.17
C LYS A 25 -6.95 13.42 -1.44
N GLY A 26 -7.78 12.38 -1.56
CA GLY A 26 -7.76 11.46 -2.70
C GLY A 26 -6.46 10.65 -2.81
N LEU A 27 -5.79 10.36 -1.69
CA LEU A 27 -4.51 9.63 -1.64
C LEU A 27 -4.68 8.12 -1.45
N VAL A 28 -5.92 7.63 -1.32
CA VAL A 28 -6.24 6.22 -1.12
C VAL A 28 -6.69 5.62 -2.45
N ASP A 29 -6.14 4.46 -2.80
CA ASP A 29 -6.54 3.70 -3.98
C ASP A 29 -8.03 3.32 -3.87
N SER A 30 -8.83 3.73 -4.85
CA SER A 30 -10.30 3.72 -4.75
C SER A 30 -10.92 2.32 -4.71
N ASP A 31 -10.25 1.35 -5.32
CA ASP A 31 -10.61 -0.05 -5.39
C ASP A 31 -10.60 -0.76 -4.02
N ILE A 32 -9.75 -0.34 -3.09
CA ILE A 32 -9.64 -0.95 -1.75
C ILE A 32 -10.40 -0.20 -0.65
N ILE A 33 -11.00 0.97 -0.93
CA ILE A 33 -11.72 1.77 0.09
C ILE A 33 -12.79 0.93 0.81
N SER A 34 -13.55 0.12 0.06
CA SER A 34 -14.60 -0.73 0.64
C SER A 34 -14.03 -1.78 1.61
N LEU A 35 -12.90 -2.39 1.27
CA LEU A 35 -12.19 -3.36 2.09
C LEU A 35 -11.59 -2.69 3.35
N LEU A 36 -10.96 -1.53 3.20
CA LEU A 36 -10.41 -0.76 4.33
C LEU A 36 -11.52 -0.40 5.32
N ASN A 37 -12.66 0.10 4.83
CA ASN A 37 -13.81 0.41 5.68
C ASN A 37 -14.34 -0.83 6.40
N LYS A 38 -14.41 -1.97 5.70
CA LYS A 38 -14.87 -3.23 6.31
C LYS A 38 -13.92 -3.69 7.42
N ILE A 39 -12.61 -3.69 7.20
CA ILE A 39 -11.62 -4.07 8.22
C ILE A 39 -11.72 -3.14 9.43
N ASN A 40 -11.74 -1.82 9.21
CA ASN A 40 -11.79 -0.83 10.29
C ASN A 40 -13.08 -0.87 11.12
N SER A 41 -14.18 -1.36 10.53
CA SER A 41 -15.45 -1.57 11.24
C SER A 41 -15.40 -2.68 12.29
N LEU A 42 -14.43 -3.60 12.20
CA LEU A 42 -14.24 -4.69 13.15
C LEU A 42 -13.51 -4.19 14.39
N GLU A 43 -14.00 -4.53 15.59
CA GLU A 43 -13.48 -4.00 16.86
C GLU A 43 -11.98 -4.26 17.07
N ASN A 44 -11.49 -5.42 16.62
CA ASN A 44 -10.13 -5.88 16.89
C ASN A 44 -9.12 -5.55 15.79
N TYR A 45 -9.51 -4.82 14.75
CA TYR A 45 -8.61 -4.50 13.63
C TYR A 45 -8.63 -3.01 13.28
N PHE A 46 -7.51 -2.52 12.78
CA PHE A 46 -7.46 -1.25 12.05
C PHE A 46 -6.38 -1.28 10.97
N THR A 47 -6.58 -0.53 9.90
CA THR A 47 -5.62 -0.44 8.78
C THR A 47 -4.68 0.74 8.97
N THR A 48 -3.46 0.64 8.45
CA THR A 48 -2.54 1.77 8.31
C THR A 48 -2.21 2.00 6.83
N SER A 49 -0.94 2.00 6.43
CA SER A 49 -0.52 2.21 5.04
C SER A 49 -0.91 1.00 4.18
N SER A 50 -1.76 1.20 3.18
CA SER A 50 -2.23 0.15 2.27
C SER A 50 -2.20 0.63 0.83
N CYS A 51 -2.02 -0.30 -0.11
CA CYS A 51 -2.03 -0.06 -1.55
C CYS A 51 -2.72 -1.23 -2.25
N SER A 52 -3.46 -0.94 -3.31
CA SER A 52 -4.20 -1.95 -4.07
C SER A 52 -3.37 -2.71 -5.10
N GLY A 53 -2.09 -2.37 -5.20
CA GLY A 53 -1.18 -2.89 -6.20
C GLY A 53 -0.76 -1.77 -7.15
N ARG A 54 0.31 -2.02 -7.89
CA ARG A 54 0.80 -1.04 -8.86
C ARG A 54 1.56 -1.67 -10.00
N ILE A 55 1.37 -1.09 -11.17
CA ILE A 55 2.27 -1.26 -12.30
C ILE A 55 3.26 -0.11 -12.27
N SER A 56 4.50 -0.38 -12.65
CA SER A 56 5.54 0.64 -12.66
C SER A 56 6.62 0.37 -13.69
N VAL A 57 7.14 1.46 -14.24
CA VAL A 57 8.37 1.49 -15.02
C VAL A 57 9.38 2.28 -14.21
N MET A 58 10.50 1.65 -13.87
CA MET A 58 11.56 2.23 -13.05
C MET A 58 12.91 2.12 -13.73
N GLN A 59 13.73 3.13 -13.50
CA GLN A 59 15.15 3.14 -13.85
C GLN A 59 15.97 2.90 -12.59
N LEU A 60 16.88 1.94 -12.65
CA LEU A 60 17.79 1.58 -11.56
C LEU A 60 19.23 1.78 -12.03
N PRO A 61 20.06 2.58 -11.33
CA PRO A 61 21.47 2.72 -11.68
C PRO A 61 22.20 1.38 -11.71
N ASP A 62 21.98 0.55 -10.68
CA ASP A 62 22.58 -0.78 -10.51
C ASP A 62 21.57 -1.81 -10.00
N PHE A 63 21.93 -3.10 -10.09
CA PHE A 63 21.03 -4.20 -9.74
C PHE A 63 20.76 -4.21 -8.24
N GLY A 64 19.50 -4.02 -7.86
CA GLY A 64 19.10 -3.99 -6.46
C GLY A 64 19.26 -2.64 -5.78
N ASP A 65 19.77 -1.61 -6.46
CA ASP A 65 19.78 -0.24 -5.93
C ASP A 65 18.37 0.38 -5.99
N LYS A 66 17.57 0.05 -4.99
CA LYS A 66 16.21 0.59 -4.82
C LYS A 66 16.20 2.01 -4.28
N LEU A 67 17.29 2.49 -3.67
CA LEU A 67 17.33 3.81 -3.05
C LEU A 67 17.46 4.91 -4.09
N ASN A 68 18.27 4.67 -5.12
CA ASN A 68 18.48 5.60 -6.22
C ASN A 68 17.58 5.31 -7.43
N ALA A 69 16.55 4.48 -7.26
CA ALA A 69 15.65 4.12 -8.33
C ALA A 69 14.71 5.29 -8.67
N ILE A 70 14.55 5.57 -9.97
CA ILE A 70 13.73 6.65 -10.49
C ILE A 70 12.45 6.06 -11.07
N TRP A 71 11.29 6.60 -10.69
CA TRP A 71 10.00 6.22 -11.27
C TRP A 71 9.79 6.96 -12.60
N LEU A 72 9.75 6.22 -13.71
CA LEU A 72 9.44 6.78 -15.03
C LEU A 72 7.92 6.73 -15.30
N GLY A 73 7.25 5.76 -14.71
CA GLY A 73 5.80 5.60 -14.70
C GLY A 73 5.32 4.81 -13.48
N LYS A 74 4.17 5.21 -12.94
CA LYS A 74 3.56 4.59 -11.75
C LYS A 74 2.05 4.67 -11.88
N TRP A 75 1.39 3.52 -11.83
CA TRP A 75 -0.06 3.41 -12.00
C TRP A 75 -0.65 2.45 -10.96
N HIS A 76 -1.81 2.81 -10.43
CA HIS A 76 -2.60 2.03 -9.46
C HIS A 76 -3.85 1.41 -10.13
N SER A 77 -3.80 1.23 -11.44
CA SER A 77 -4.86 0.64 -12.27
C SER A 77 -4.24 -0.07 -13.48
N GLU A 78 -5.06 -0.73 -14.27
CA GLU A 78 -4.66 -1.21 -15.59
C GLU A 78 -4.09 -0.06 -16.44
N VAL A 79 -3.08 -0.38 -17.25
CA VAL A 79 -2.35 0.57 -18.09
C VAL A 79 -2.53 0.23 -19.56
N LYS A 80 -2.53 1.26 -20.40
CA LYS A 80 -2.46 1.07 -21.85
C LYS A 80 -1.02 0.92 -22.31
N ILE A 81 -0.83 0.27 -23.45
CA ILE A 81 0.50 0.06 -24.05
C ILE A 81 1.20 1.41 -24.28
N GLU A 82 0.47 2.42 -24.74
CA GLU A 82 1.02 3.74 -25.05
C GLU A 82 1.60 4.43 -23.80
N GLU A 83 0.91 4.33 -22.66
CA GLU A 83 1.38 4.91 -21.40
C GLU A 83 2.69 4.27 -20.92
N VAL A 84 2.80 2.95 -21.12
CA VAL A 84 4.02 2.20 -20.80
C VAL A 84 5.15 2.60 -21.74
N LEU A 85 4.88 2.71 -23.04
CA LEU A 85 5.88 3.16 -24.03
C LEU A 85 6.36 4.59 -23.74
N ASP A 86 5.46 5.49 -23.36
CA ASP A 86 5.82 6.86 -22.97
C ASP A 86 6.72 6.88 -21.73
N ALA A 87 6.50 5.99 -20.76
CA ALA A 87 7.39 5.86 -19.60
C ALA A 87 8.76 5.25 -19.99
N ILE A 88 8.78 4.26 -20.88
CA ILE A 88 10.02 3.66 -21.40
C ILE A 88 10.86 4.72 -22.13
N ASN A 89 10.23 5.61 -22.90
CA ASN A 89 10.93 6.65 -23.66
C ASN A 89 11.60 7.73 -22.78
N LYS A 90 11.28 7.79 -21.48
CA LYS A 90 11.94 8.71 -20.52
C LYS A 90 13.27 8.15 -19.98
N HIS A 91 13.56 6.88 -20.23
CA HIS A 91 14.77 6.23 -19.75
C HIS A 91 16.01 6.77 -20.46
N ASP A 92 17.08 7.03 -19.70
CA ASP A 92 18.34 7.55 -20.24
C ASP A 92 19.59 6.73 -19.84
N GLU A 93 19.60 6.07 -18.68
CA GLU A 93 20.74 5.27 -18.22
C GLU A 93 20.37 4.15 -17.24
N GLY A 94 21.28 3.19 -17.03
CA GLY A 94 21.09 2.09 -16.08
C GLY A 94 20.15 1.00 -16.60
N MET A 95 19.50 0.28 -15.69
CA MET A 95 18.55 -0.78 -16.02
C MET A 95 17.11 -0.29 -15.96
N LEU A 96 16.35 -0.65 -16.98
CA LEU A 96 14.92 -0.44 -17.05
C LEU A 96 14.14 -1.65 -16.51
N TRP A 97 13.24 -1.40 -15.58
CA TRP A 97 12.43 -2.41 -14.91
C TRP A 97 10.95 -2.13 -15.11
N PHE A 98 10.24 -3.08 -15.73
CA PHE A 98 8.79 -3.13 -15.72
C PHE A 98 8.34 -4.08 -14.61
N MET A 99 7.58 -3.56 -13.63
CA MET A 99 7.22 -4.30 -12.42
C MET A 99 5.73 -4.21 -12.12
N LEU A 100 5.16 -5.35 -11.75
CA LEU A 100 3.85 -5.46 -11.13
C LEU A 100 4.04 -5.81 -9.65
N ASN A 101 3.51 -4.97 -8.76
CA ASN A 101 3.49 -5.24 -7.33
C ASN A 101 2.06 -5.59 -6.92
N SER A 102 1.90 -6.68 -6.17
CA SER A 102 0.64 -7.10 -5.56
C SER A 102 0.05 -6.00 -4.64
N PRO A 103 -1.27 -6.01 -4.40
CA PRO A 103 -1.84 -5.33 -3.24
C PRO A 103 -1.10 -5.67 -1.95
N ILE A 104 -0.95 -4.66 -1.08
CA ILE A 104 -0.33 -4.79 0.24
C ILE A 104 -1.18 -4.01 1.24
N LEU A 105 -1.64 -4.67 2.29
CA LEU A 105 -2.37 -4.04 3.39
C LEU A 105 -1.56 -4.22 4.69
N HIS A 106 -1.37 -3.13 5.42
CA HIS A 106 -0.89 -3.21 6.80
C HIS A 106 -2.09 -3.13 7.75
N ILE A 107 -2.32 -4.20 8.51
CA ILE A 107 -3.45 -4.32 9.43
C ILE A 107 -2.88 -4.61 10.82
N ALA A 108 -3.28 -3.77 11.77
CA ALA A 108 -3.01 -3.95 13.18
C ALA A 108 -4.16 -4.73 13.82
N ALA A 109 -3.84 -5.77 14.58
CA ALA A 109 -4.79 -6.65 15.26
C ALA A 109 -4.63 -6.52 16.78
N ARG A 110 -5.74 -6.51 17.53
CA ARG A 110 -5.76 -6.21 18.97
C ARG A 110 -4.91 -7.17 19.78
N THR A 111 -4.99 -8.47 19.48
CA THR A 111 -4.25 -9.54 20.13
C THR A 111 -3.44 -10.35 19.11
N LEU A 112 -2.56 -11.22 19.61
CA LEU A 112 -1.83 -12.16 18.76
C LEU A 112 -2.78 -13.16 18.10
N GLU A 113 -3.81 -13.59 18.83
CA GLU A 113 -4.83 -14.50 18.36
C GLU A 113 -5.62 -13.89 17.19
N ASP A 114 -6.06 -12.63 17.31
CA ASP A 114 -6.69 -11.88 16.21
C ASP A 114 -5.75 -11.79 14.99
N ALA A 115 -4.44 -11.53 15.21
CA ALA A 115 -3.47 -11.44 14.14
C ALA A 115 -3.34 -12.75 13.36
N VAL A 116 -3.29 -13.88 14.07
CA VAL A 116 -3.18 -15.22 13.48
C VAL A 116 -4.47 -15.59 12.74
N GLU A 117 -5.64 -15.25 13.30
CA GLU A 117 -6.93 -15.49 12.63
C GLU A 117 -7.00 -14.77 11.28
N LEU A 118 -6.65 -13.48 11.26
CA LEU A 118 -6.63 -12.70 10.03
C LEU A 118 -5.59 -13.22 9.03
N LEU A 119 -4.41 -13.62 9.50
CA LEU A 119 -3.36 -14.18 8.65
C LEU A 119 -3.81 -15.48 7.96
N ASN A 120 -4.57 -16.34 8.64
CA ASN A 120 -5.07 -17.58 8.06
C ASN A 120 -6.24 -17.37 7.09
N LEU A 121 -6.95 -16.24 7.20
CA LEU A 121 -8.03 -15.87 6.30
C LEU A 121 -7.52 -15.27 4.97
N ALA A 122 -6.41 -14.53 5.03
CA ALA A 122 -5.81 -13.81 3.91
C ALA A 122 -5.11 -14.74 2.91
#